data_AF-A0A963H9F8-F1
#
_entry.id   AF-A0A963H9F8-F1
#
_cell.length_a   1.000
_cell.length_b   1.000
_cell.length_c   1.000
_cell.angle_alpha   90.00
_cell.angle_beta   90.00
_cell.angle_gamma   90.00
#
_symmetry.space_group_name_H-M   'P 1'
#
loop_
_entity.id
_entity.type
_entity.pdbx_description
1 polymer ?
#
loop_
_entity_poly.entity_id
_entity_poly.type
_entity_poly.pdbx_seq_one_letter_code
_entity_poly.pdbx_strand_id
1 'polypeptide(L)'
;MIFRLSRFVRSLLVALAYSAIGASAVLLIAGIVYLNQQADLEVWHLADLDAEFTEASGVTTFAAYLAREERLFEQLNEKVYARIAADERRQINRYHRNSLSDPARRSPNWNRSFVRRAASPKAGVLLLHGMSDSPYSLRAIGEKLNAAGATVLGLRLPGHGTAPSGLVEVRWQDMAAAVRLAMRQLADEVGASGEGAAPPLYIVGYSTGAALAVNYALATLDDGALAKVDKLVLLSPAIGVSSAAVLAVWQARLGHLLGLEKLAWNVILPEYDPYKYGSFAVNAGDLVYRLTTQIQSRLDALSGSGKLDGFPPLLAFSSVVDATVSAPALVSGLFERLPAGGHELVLFDINR
;
A
#
# COMPACT_ATOMS: atom_id res chain seq x y z
N MET A 1 -25.56 46.04 30.71
CA MET A 1 -26.68 45.15 31.05
C MET A 1 -26.10 43.76 31.33
N ILE A 2 -25.92 43.39 32.59
CA ILE A 2 -25.27 42.12 32.99
C ILE A 2 -26.37 41.07 33.15
N PHE A 3 -26.41 40.07 32.26
CA PHE A 3 -27.33 38.95 32.38
C PHE A 3 -27.01 38.15 33.67
N ARG A 4 -27.89 38.24 34.69
CA ARG A 4 -27.83 37.35 35.85
C ARG A 4 -28.37 35.98 35.44
N LEU A 5 -27.47 35.02 35.22
CA LEU A 5 -27.82 33.63 35.01
C LEU A 5 -28.56 33.09 36.25
N SER A 6 -29.68 32.39 36.07
CA SER A 6 -30.45 31.85 37.20
C SER A 6 -29.62 30.80 37.96
N ARG A 7 -29.84 30.67 39.28
CA ARG A 7 -29.15 29.67 40.12
C ARG A 7 -29.21 28.25 39.53
N PHE A 8 -30.34 27.92 38.90
CA PHE A 8 -30.56 26.65 38.22
C PHE A 8 -29.61 26.45 37.03
N VAL A 9 -29.48 27.44 36.15
CA VAL A 9 -28.59 27.36 34.99
C VAL A 9 -27.13 27.25 35.44
N ARG A 10 -26.73 27.96 36.51
CA ARG A 10 -25.37 27.84 37.07
C ARG A 10 -25.09 26.43 37.61
N SER A 11 -26.02 25.85 38.35
CA SER A 11 -25.86 24.47 38.86
C SER A 11 -25.82 23.44 37.73
N LEU A 12 -26.62 23.61 36.68
CA LEU A 12 -26.62 22.74 35.51
C LEU A 12 -25.28 22.80 34.76
N LEU A 13 -24.76 24.01 34.52
CA LEU A 13 -23.45 24.19 33.87
C LEU A 13 -22.31 23.55 34.68
N VAL A 14 -22.34 23.68 36.00
CA VAL A 14 -21.36 23.05 36.89
C VAL A 14 -21.47 21.52 36.83
N ALA A 15 -22.68 20.97 36.84
CA ALA A 15 -22.89 19.52 36.70
C ALA A 15 -22.39 19.00 35.34
N LEU A 16 -22.69 19.71 34.25
CA LEU A 16 -22.18 19.36 32.92
C LEU A 16 -20.66 19.42 32.84
N ALA A 17 -20.03 20.42 33.47
CA ALA A 17 -18.58 20.52 33.53
C ALA A 17 -17.95 19.35 34.30
N TYR A 18 -18.49 18.98 35.47
CA TYR A 18 -18.00 17.82 36.23
C TYR A 18 -18.22 16.50 35.49
N SER A 19 -19.36 16.33 34.82
CA SER A 19 -19.62 15.15 33.98
C SER A 19 -18.65 15.08 32.81
N ALA A 20 -18.34 16.20 32.16
CA ALA A 20 -17.37 16.25 31.07
C ALA A 20 -15.96 15.91 31.56
N ILE A 21 -15.55 16.43 32.73
CA ILE A 21 -14.26 16.11 33.36
C ILE A 21 -14.20 14.62 33.72
N GLY A 22 -15.25 14.09 34.36
CA GLY A 22 -15.34 12.68 34.72
C GLY A 22 -15.26 11.76 33.50
N ALA A 23 -16.04 12.05 32.45
CA ALA A 23 -15.98 11.31 31.19
C ALA A 23 -14.59 11.38 30.54
N SER A 24 -13.97 12.57 30.53
CA SER A 24 -12.61 12.75 29.99
C SER A 24 -11.57 11.93 30.77
N ALA A 25 -11.67 11.90 32.11
CA ALA A 25 -10.80 11.10 32.96
C ALA A 25 -10.98 9.60 32.71
N VAL A 26 -12.22 9.12 32.56
CA VAL A 26 -12.51 7.72 32.21
C VAL A 26 -11.95 7.36 30.84
N LEU A 27 -12.13 8.21 29.83
CA LEU A 27 -11.58 7.98 28.50
C LEU A 27 -10.05 7.98 28.50
N LEU A 28 -9.42 8.87 29.28
CA LEU A 28 -7.96 8.91 29.44
C LEU A 28 -7.44 7.63 30.10
N ILE A 29 -8.06 7.20 31.22
CA ILE A 29 -7.68 5.96 31.91
C ILE A 29 -7.88 4.76 30.99
N ALA A 30 -9.01 4.67 30.30
CA ALA A 30 -9.28 3.60 29.34
C ALA A 30 -8.25 3.59 28.20
N GLY A 31 -7.87 4.75 27.68
CA GLY A 31 -6.83 4.89 26.66
C GLY A 31 -5.45 4.44 27.15
N ILE A 32 -5.06 4.81 28.36
CA ILE A 32 -3.80 4.36 28.99
C ILE A 32 -3.80 2.84 29.17
N VAL A 33 -4.88 2.28 29.73
CA VAL A 33 -5.02 0.84 29.93
C VAL A 33 -4.97 0.10 28.59
N TYR A 34 -5.66 0.60 27.57
CA TYR A 34 -5.63 0.04 26.22
C TYR A 34 -4.22 0.05 25.62
N LEU A 35 -3.50 1.17 25.69
CA LEU A 35 -2.12 1.29 25.18
C LEU A 35 -1.13 0.39 25.93
N ASN A 36 -1.32 0.19 27.24
CA ASN A 36 -0.48 -0.69 28.04
C ASN A 36 -0.76 -2.18 27.81
N GLN A 37 -1.89 -2.54 27.23
CA GLN A 37 -2.20 -3.92 26.83
C GLN A 37 -1.59 -4.30 25.47
N GLN A 38 -1.19 -3.30 24.65
CA GLN A 38 -0.52 -3.54 23.38
C GLN A 38 0.94 -3.92 23.59
N ALA A 39 1.48 -4.73 22.68
CA ALA A 39 2.90 -5.04 22.64
C ALA A 39 3.75 -3.75 22.55
N ASP A 40 4.97 -3.83 23.07
CA ASP A 40 5.90 -2.70 22.97
C ASP A 40 6.40 -2.52 21.54
N LEU A 41 6.78 -1.27 21.25
CA LEU A 41 7.40 -0.94 19.97
C LEU A 41 8.85 -1.37 19.98
N GLU A 42 9.33 -1.71 18.79
CA GLU A 42 10.65 -2.29 18.56
C GLU A 42 11.38 -1.40 17.56
N VAL A 43 12.68 -1.62 17.37
CA VAL A 43 13.49 -0.76 16.48
C VAL A 43 12.94 -0.63 15.05
N TRP A 44 12.26 -1.64 14.52
CA TRP A 44 11.60 -1.59 13.20
C TRP A 44 10.25 -0.87 13.17
N HIS A 45 9.64 -0.62 14.34
CA HIS A 45 8.47 0.24 14.47
C HIS A 45 8.88 1.72 14.56
N LEU A 46 10.09 2.00 15.04
CA LEU A 46 10.56 3.36 15.36
C LEU A 46 11.58 3.91 14.37
N ALA A 47 12.16 3.08 13.52
CA ALA A 47 13.22 3.50 12.61
C ALA A 47 12.71 4.50 11.58
N ASP A 48 13.32 5.68 11.57
CA ASP A 48 13.16 6.68 10.52
C ASP A 48 14.11 6.36 9.34
N LEU A 49 13.55 5.99 8.19
CA LEU A 49 14.28 5.63 6.99
C LEU A 49 14.09 6.70 5.90
N ASP A 50 14.81 7.82 6.04
CA ASP A 50 14.67 9.03 5.21
C ASP A 50 15.04 8.86 3.71
N ALA A 51 15.72 7.77 3.36
CA ALA A 51 16.09 7.47 1.97
C ALA A 51 14.90 6.97 1.12
N GLU A 52 13.72 6.76 1.73
CA GLU A 52 12.54 6.26 1.02
C GLU A 52 12.13 7.19 -0.12
N PHE A 53 11.54 6.62 -1.16
CA PHE A 53 11.04 7.38 -2.29
C PHE A 53 9.75 8.12 -1.91
N THR A 54 9.71 9.41 -2.24
CA THR A 54 8.50 10.24 -2.21
C THR A 54 8.31 10.91 -3.56
N GLU A 55 7.08 11.25 -3.92
CA GLU A 55 6.77 12.06 -5.11
C GLU A 55 7.54 13.40 -5.10
N ALA A 56 7.71 14.00 -3.91
CA ALA A 56 8.44 15.25 -3.72
C ALA A 56 9.98 15.12 -3.76
N SER A 57 10.52 13.90 -3.96
CA SER A 57 11.96 13.64 -3.86
C SER A 57 12.79 14.17 -5.04
N GLY A 58 12.13 14.66 -6.10
CA GLY A 58 12.78 15.08 -7.34
C GLY A 58 13.30 13.93 -8.21
N VAL A 59 13.06 12.67 -7.82
CA VAL A 59 13.47 11.48 -8.58
C VAL A 59 12.53 11.29 -9.77
N THR A 60 13.09 11.37 -10.98
CA THR A 60 12.36 11.30 -12.26
C THR A 60 12.66 10.07 -13.10
N THR A 61 13.66 9.26 -12.71
CA THR A 61 14.05 8.03 -13.43
C THR A 61 13.99 6.82 -12.52
N PHE A 62 13.73 5.65 -13.11
CA PHE A 62 13.70 4.40 -12.35
C PHE A 62 15.10 3.99 -11.85
N ALA A 63 16.16 4.33 -12.58
CA ALA A 63 17.53 4.14 -12.09
C ALA A 63 17.80 4.92 -10.78
N ALA A 64 17.34 6.18 -10.70
CA ALA A 64 17.44 6.97 -9.46
C ALA A 64 16.51 6.45 -8.34
N TYR A 65 15.36 5.86 -8.69
CA TYR A 65 14.52 5.12 -7.75
C TYR A 65 15.27 3.94 -7.12
N LEU A 66 15.93 3.11 -7.94
CA LEU A 66 16.73 1.98 -7.47
C LEU A 66 17.95 2.42 -6.64
N ALA A 67 18.59 3.54 -6.98
CA ALA A 67 19.68 4.10 -6.18
C ALA A 67 19.20 4.57 -4.78
N ARG A 68 17.98 5.13 -4.69
CA ARG A 68 17.35 5.42 -3.39
C ARG A 68 16.98 4.15 -2.64
N GLU A 69 16.44 3.15 -3.33
CA GLU A 69 16.16 1.85 -2.74
C GLU A 69 17.44 1.23 -2.13
N GLU A 70 18.59 1.32 -2.79
CA GLU A 70 19.84 0.83 -2.21
C GLU A 70 20.18 1.55 -0.91
N ARG A 71 20.18 2.89 -0.91
CA ARG A 71 20.41 3.70 0.31
C ARG A 71 19.42 3.38 1.42
N LEU A 72 18.17 3.11 1.07
CA LEU A 72 17.13 2.74 2.02
C LEU A 72 17.45 1.41 2.72
N PHE A 73 17.96 0.42 1.99
CA PHE A 73 18.39 -0.84 2.58
C PHE A 73 19.69 -0.71 3.38
N GLU A 74 20.60 0.21 3.01
CA GLU A 74 21.74 0.57 3.84
C GLU A 74 21.26 1.15 5.19
N GLN A 75 20.33 2.10 5.17
CA GLN A 75 19.72 2.64 6.40
C GLN A 75 18.99 1.59 7.22
N LEU A 76 18.27 0.67 6.58
CA LEU A 76 17.63 -0.46 7.25
C LEU A 76 18.67 -1.28 8.03
N ASN A 77 19.85 -1.49 7.46
CA ASN A 77 20.92 -2.23 8.12
C ASN A 77 21.45 -1.46 9.35
N GLU A 78 21.67 -0.17 9.22
CA GLU A 78 22.23 0.68 10.27
C GLU A 78 21.26 0.99 11.42
N LYS A 79 19.99 1.25 11.09
CA LYS A 79 18.98 1.73 12.03
C LYS A 79 18.13 0.59 12.62
N VAL A 80 18.03 -0.56 11.93
CA VAL A 80 17.24 -1.71 12.40
C VAL A 80 18.15 -2.90 12.70
N TYR A 81 18.76 -3.53 11.68
CA TYR A 81 19.51 -4.78 11.88
C TYR A 81 20.65 -4.64 12.90
N ALA A 82 21.40 -3.53 12.88
CA ALA A 82 22.50 -3.28 13.81
C ALA A 82 22.04 -2.97 15.24
N ARG A 83 20.76 -2.65 15.44
CA ARG A 83 20.20 -2.16 16.71
C ARG A 83 19.20 -3.10 17.36
N ILE A 84 18.95 -4.29 16.79
CA ILE A 84 18.04 -5.26 17.39
C ILE A 84 18.48 -5.65 18.81
N ALA A 85 17.51 -5.68 19.72
CA ALA A 85 17.71 -6.09 21.10
C ALA A 85 18.14 -7.57 21.18
N ALA A 86 18.78 -7.96 22.28
CA ALA A 86 19.37 -9.29 22.42
C ALA A 86 18.31 -10.41 22.45
N ASP A 87 17.16 -10.13 23.06
CA ASP A 87 15.99 -10.99 23.14
C ASP A 87 15.25 -11.13 21.81
N GLU A 88 15.42 -10.18 20.88
CA GLU A 88 14.88 -10.24 19.51
C GLU A 88 15.78 -10.98 18.51
N ARG A 89 16.98 -11.42 18.92
CA ARG A 89 17.89 -12.28 18.13
C ARG A 89 17.42 -13.73 18.09
N ARG A 90 16.15 -13.95 17.75
CA ARG A 90 15.49 -15.25 17.72
C ARG A 90 15.71 -15.95 16.37
N GLN A 91 15.48 -17.27 16.32
CA GLN A 91 15.54 -18.01 15.06
C GLN A 91 14.45 -17.62 14.06
N ILE A 92 13.37 -16.99 14.54
CA ILE A 92 12.23 -16.56 13.74
C ILE A 92 12.01 -15.06 14.00
N ASN A 93 12.82 -14.22 13.37
CA ASN A 93 12.69 -12.76 13.33
C ASN A 93 13.38 -12.24 12.06
N ARG A 94 12.68 -11.51 11.20
CA ARG A 94 13.20 -11.07 9.89
C ARG A 94 14.35 -10.05 9.97
N TYR A 95 14.49 -9.36 11.09
CA TYR A 95 15.56 -8.38 11.35
C TYR A 95 16.78 -8.98 12.05
N HIS A 96 16.73 -10.26 12.40
CA HIS A 96 17.91 -10.97 12.86
C HIS A 96 18.63 -11.65 11.69
N ARG A 97 19.88 -11.22 11.44
CA ARG A 97 20.72 -11.81 10.38
C ARG A 97 20.87 -13.32 10.56
N ASN A 98 20.77 -14.05 9.45
CA ASN A 98 20.84 -15.51 9.37
C ASN A 98 19.71 -16.28 10.10
N SER A 99 18.69 -15.59 10.63
CA SER A 99 17.48 -16.26 11.14
C SER A 99 16.75 -17.02 10.03
N LEU A 100 15.81 -17.92 10.35
CA LEU A 100 14.98 -18.60 9.34
C LEU A 100 14.11 -17.62 8.52
N SER A 101 13.85 -16.44 9.09
CA SER A 101 13.05 -15.37 8.51
C SER A 101 13.88 -14.25 7.88
N ASP A 102 15.21 -14.37 7.83
CA ASP A 102 16.07 -13.35 7.22
C ASP A 102 15.87 -13.32 5.69
N PRO A 103 15.36 -12.21 5.11
CA PRO A 103 15.11 -12.12 3.67
C PRO A 103 16.38 -12.21 2.83
N ALA A 104 17.54 -11.89 3.42
CA ALA A 104 18.84 -11.98 2.76
C ALA A 104 19.30 -13.43 2.48
N ARG A 105 18.57 -14.44 2.98
CA ARG A 105 18.84 -15.86 2.68
C ARG A 105 18.46 -16.28 1.26
N ARG A 106 17.72 -15.45 0.54
CA ARG A 106 17.40 -15.66 -0.87
C ARG A 106 18.17 -14.67 -1.73
N SER A 107 18.65 -15.15 -2.87
CA SER A 107 19.22 -14.31 -3.92
C SER A 107 18.35 -14.43 -5.18
N PRO A 108 17.77 -13.33 -5.69
CA PRO A 108 17.83 -11.98 -5.12
C PRO A 108 17.02 -11.85 -3.82
N ASN A 109 17.25 -10.77 -3.07
CA ASN A 109 16.37 -10.39 -1.96
C ASN A 109 15.03 -9.90 -2.53
N TRP A 110 13.98 -10.69 -2.33
CA TRP A 110 12.66 -10.45 -2.91
C TRP A 110 11.84 -9.35 -2.22
N ASN A 111 12.40 -8.69 -1.21
CA ASN A 111 11.84 -7.44 -0.69
C ASN A 111 12.16 -6.22 -1.57
N ARG A 112 13.09 -6.36 -2.52
CA ARG A 112 13.56 -5.29 -3.41
C ARG A 112 12.84 -5.32 -4.76
N SER A 113 12.87 -4.19 -5.45
CA SER A 113 12.44 -4.13 -6.84
C SER A 113 13.31 -5.04 -7.71
N PHE A 114 12.73 -5.66 -8.72
CA PHE A 114 13.47 -6.54 -9.64
C PHE A 114 13.02 -6.38 -11.08
N VAL A 115 13.94 -6.66 -12.01
CA VAL A 115 13.65 -6.75 -13.44
C VAL A 115 14.12 -8.11 -13.96
N ARG A 116 13.22 -8.84 -14.61
CA ARG A 116 13.49 -10.10 -15.32
C ARG A 116 13.29 -9.84 -16.81
N ARG A 117 14.39 -9.72 -17.55
CA ARG A 117 14.37 -9.35 -18.97
C ARG A 117 14.19 -10.58 -19.85
N ALA A 118 13.37 -10.45 -20.88
CA ALA A 118 13.33 -11.39 -22.01
C ALA A 118 14.17 -10.80 -23.16
N ALA A 119 14.90 -11.64 -23.89
CA ALA A 119 15.74 -11.20 -25.01
C ALA A 119 14.91 -10.65 -26.18
N SER A 120 13.73 -11.22 -26.41
CA SER A 120 12.73 -10.74 -27.37
C SER A 120 11.38 -10.74 -26.66
N PRO A 121 11.04 -9.64 -25.95
CA PRO A 121 9.87 -9.59 -25.09
C PRO A 121 8.58 -9.63 -25.90
N LYS A 122 7.71 -10.59 -25.60
CA LYS A 122 6.36 -10.68 -26.15
C LYS A 122 5.37 -9.71 -25.48
N ALA A 123 5.73 -9.22 -24.29
CA ALA A 123 4.99 -8.26 -23.49
C ALA A 123 5.91 -7.65 -22.42
N GLY A 124 5.55 -6.47 -21.93
CA GLY A 124 6.04 -5.93 -20.66
C GLY A 124 5.00 -6.15 -19.56
N VAL A 125 5.41 -6.63 -18.39
CA VAL A 125 4.50 -6.81 -17.25
C VAL A 125 5.04 -6.13 -16.00
N LEU A 126 4.25 -5.22 -15.44
CA LEU A 126 4.48 -4.63 -14.12
C LEU A 126 3.73 -5.43 -13.05
N LEU A 127 4.40 -5.80 -11.96
CA LEU A 127 3.80 -6.46 -10.80
C LEU A 127 3.73 -5.51 -9.62
N LEU A 128 2.54 -5.37 -9.03
CA LEU A 128 2.24 -4.49 -7.90
C LEU A 128 1.68 -5.30 -6.72
N HIS A 129 2.46 -5.43 -5.65
CA HIS A 129 2.07 -6.19 -4.46
C HIS A 129 1.05 -5.43 -3.58
N GLY A 130 0.49 -6.12 -2.58
CA GLY A 130 -0.49 -5.57 -1.64
C GLY A 130 0.12 -4.77 -0.49
N MET A 131 -0.75 -4.11 0.29
CA MET A 131 -0.36 -3.41 1.52
C MET A 131 0.34 -4.37 2.49
N SER A 132 1.35 -3.90 3.22
CA SER A 132 2.23 -4.65 4.14
C SER A 132 3.12 -5.73 3.51
N ASP A 133 2.92 -6.03 2.23
CA ASP A 133 3.62 -7.09 1.51
C ASP A 133 4.91 -6.58 0.84
N SER A 134 5.51 -7.38 -0.03
CA SER A 134 6.67 -7.00 -0.84
C SER A 134 6.61 -7.66 -2.23
N PRO A 135 7.55 -7.36 -3.15
CA PRO A 135 7.58 -7.97 -4.48
C PRO A 135 7.59 -9.51 -4.47
N TYR A 136 7.98 -10.13 -3.35
CA TYR A 136 7.94 -11.57 -3.15
C TYR A 136 6.57 -12.21 -3.45
N SER A 137 5.46 -11.58 -3.05
CA SER A 137 4.15 -12.23 -3.15
C SER A 137 3.69 -12.48 -4.59
N LEU A 138 4.19 -11.67 -5.52
CA LEU A 138 3.95 -11.84 -6.96
C LEU A 138 5.11 -12.51 -7.70
N ARG A 139 6.20 -12.90 -7.00
CA ARG A 139 7.38 -13.50 -7.63
C ARG A 139 7.02 -14.68 -8.52
N ALA A 140 6.25 -15.64 -8.00
CA ALA A 140 5.96 -16.88 -8.73
C ALA A 140 5.18 -16.61 -10.02
N ILE A 141 4.29 -15.60 -10.01
CA ILE A 141 3.59 -15.13 -11.22
C ILE A 141 4.61 -14.49 -12.18
N GLY A 142 5.49 -13.63 -11.66
CA GLY A 142 6.53 -12.99 -12.45
C GLY A 142 7.49 -13.95 -13.13
N GLU A 143 7.94 -14.98 -12.42
CA GLU A 143 8.82 -16.02 -12.95
C GLU A 143 8.13 -16.81 -14.06
N LYS A 144 6.85 -17.17 -13.89
CA LYS A 144 6.06 -17.85 -14.93
C LYS A 144 5.84 -16.98 -16.17
N LEU A 145 5.54 -15.70 -15.99
CA LEU A 145 5.34 -14.76 -17.10
C LEU A 145 6.65 -14.50 -17.85
N ASN A 146 7.77 -14.38 -17.14
CA ASN A 146 9.06 -14.25 -17.77
C ASN A 146 9.46 -15.52 -18.55
N ALA A 147 9.21 -16.71 -17.99
CA ALA A 147 9.40 -17.97 -18.71
C ALA A 147 8.52 -18.08 -19.97
N ALA A 148 7.36 -17.44 -19.99
CA ALA A 148 6.50 -17.33 -21.18
C ALA A 148 6.95 -16.28 -22.21
N GLY A 149 8.03 -15.54 -21.92
CA GLY A 149 8.65 -14.57 -22.84
C GLY A 149 8.33 -13.10 -22.55
N ALA A 150 7.79 -12.76 -21.37
CA ALA A 150 7.60 -11.37 -20.97
C ALA A 150 8.85 -10.78 -20.30
N THR A 151 9.09 -9.48 -20.50
CA THR A 151 9.94 -8.71 -19.58
C THR A 151 9.08 -8.30 -18.40
N VAL A 152 9.53 -8.62 -17.18
CA VAL A 152 8.74 -8.45 -15.95
C VAL A 152 9.48 -7.54 -14.98
N LEU A 153 8.79 -6.49 -14.50
CA LEU A 153 9.26 -5.59 -13.46
C LEU A 153 8.41 -5.80 -12.20
N GLY A 154 9.01 -6.29 -11.12
CA GLY A 154 8.38 -6.31 -9.80
C GLY A 154 8.77 -5.06 -9.02
N LEU A 155 7.81 -4.18 -8.75
CA LEU A 155 8.06 -2.92 -8.05
C LEU A 155 7.89 -3.12 -6.54
N ARG A 156 8.92 -2.80 -5.75
CA ARG A 156 8.74 -2.57 -4.31
C ARG A 156 8.04 -1.24 -4.17
N LEU A 157 6.82 -1.22 -3.62
CA LEU A 157 6.12 0.03 -3.36
C LEU A 157 6.79 0.80 -2.20
N PRO A 158 6.83 2.14 -2.23
CA PRO A 158 7.30 2.94 -1.10
C PRO A 158 6.64 2.52 0.23
N GLY A 159 7.39 2.54 1.33
CA GLY A 159 6.96 2.10 2.66
C GLY A 159 7.01 0.59 2.87
N HIS A 160 7.31 -0.21 1.84
CA HIS A 160 7.27 -1.67 1.88
C HIS A 160 8.65 -2.32 1.70
N GLY A 161 8.75 -3.61 2.06
CA GLY A 161 9.97 -4.41 1.88
C GLY A 161 11.13 -4.07 2.84
N THR A 162 10.94 -3.15 3.77
CA THR A 162 11.98 -2.69 4.70
C THR A 162 11.53 -2.88 6.14
N ALA A 163 10.94 -1.85 6.76
CA ALA A 163 10.44 -1.83 8.12
C ALA A 163 8.98 -1.35 8.14
N PRO A 164 8.12 -1.88 9.05
CA PRO A 164 6.74 -1.44 9.18
C PRO A 164 6.62 0.08 9.42
N SER A 165 7.63 0.72 10.03
CA SER A 165 7.68 2.17 10.23
C SER A 165 7.53 2.95 8.93
N GLY A 166 7.95 2.39 7.80
CA GLY A 166 7.75 3.00 6.48
C GLY A 166 6.28 3.19 6.10
N LEU A 167 5.34 2.47 6.73
CA LEU A 167 3.90 2.64 6.48
C LEU A 167 3.26 3.76 7.31
N VAL A 168 3.98 4.33 8.29
CA VAL A 168 3.42 5.33 9.21
C VAL A 168 3.16 6.66 8.49
N GLU A 169 4.06 7.08 7.60
CA GLU A 169 3.99 8.41 6.94
C GLU A 169 3.90 8.36 5.40
N VAL A 170 4.03 7.18 4.78
CA VAL A 170 3.94 7.05 3.32
C VAL A 170 2.56 7.45 2.81
N ARG A 171 2.51 8.06 1.63
CA ARG A 171 1.26 8.46 0.97
C ARG A 171 1.00 7.61 -0.27
N TRP A 172 -0.26 7.42 -0.64
CA TRP A 172 -0.59 6.66 -1.85
C TRP A 172 -0.04 7.34 -3.11
N GLN A 173 0.14 8.66 -3.10
CA GLN A 173 0.74 9.42 -4.18
C GLN A 173 2.20 9.04 -4.41
N ASP A 174 2.94 8.75 -3.34
CA ASP A 174 4.33 8.27 -3.45
C ASP A 174 4.35 6.90 -4.16
N MET A 175 3.40 6.02 -3.82
CA MET A 175 3.23 4.74 -4.52
C MET A 175 2.81 4.92 -5.99
N ALA A 176 1.85 5.80 -6.27
CA ALA A 176 1.39 6.08 -7.63
C ALA A 176 2.50 6.70 -8.49
N ALA A 177 3.33 7.57 -7.93
CA ALA A 177 4.51 8.12 -8.60
C ALA A 177 5.56 7.04 -8.90
N ALA A 178 5.81 6.12 -7.97
CA ALA A 178 6.69 4.97 -8.21
C ALA A 178 6.16 4.06 -9.33
N VAL A 179 4.85 3.81 -9.38
CA VAL A 179 4.19 3.07 -10.48
C VAL A 179 4.42 3.75 -11.83
N ARG A 180 4.31 5.08 -11.91
CA ARG A 180 4.59 5.84 -13.15
C ARG A 180 6.05 5.70 -13.60
N LEU A 181 7.01 5.75 -12.67
CA LEU A 181 8.42 5.53 -12.99
C LEU A 181 8.67 4.11 -13.51
N ALA A 182 8.08 3.11 -12.87
CA ALA A 182 8.21 1.71 -13.27
C ALA A 182 7.56 1.43 -14.62
N MET A 183 6.37 1.98 -14.89
CA MET A 183 5.71 1.83 -16.19
C MET A 183 6.50 2.48 -17.32
N ARG A 184 7.09 3.65 -17.09
CA ARG A 184 7.97 4.32 -18.07
C ARG A 184 9.20 3.46 -18.36
N GLN A 185 9.90 2.99 -17.32
CA GLN A 185 11.04 2.09 -17.47
C GLN A 185 10.67 0.83 -18.26
N LEU A 186 9.55 0.21 -17.93
CA LEU A 186 9.11 -1.02 -18.58
C LEU A 186 8.79 -0.78 -20.06
N ALA A 187 8.10 0.32 -20.38
CA ALA A 187 7.80 0.73 -21.74
C ALA A 187 9.07 0.98 -22.55
N ASP A 188 10.05 1.69 -21.99
CA ASP A 188 11.34 1.97 -22.62
C ASP A 188 12.12 0.65 -22.88
N GLU A 189 12.15 -0.26 -21.91
CA GLU A 189 12.86 -1.55 -22.03
C GLU A 189 12.25 -2.46 -23.10
N VAL A 190 10.91 -2.56 -23.18
CA VAL A 190 10.27 -3.42 -24.20
C VAL A 190 10.24 -2.74 -25.58
N GLY A 191 10.10 -1.42 -25.63
CA GLY A 191 10.09 -0.65 -26.87
C GLY A 191 11.44 -0.63 -27.58
N ALA A 192 12.55 -0.66 -26.84
CA ALA A 192 13.90 -0.67 -27.42
C ALA A 192 14.34 -2.01 -28.04
N SER A 193 13.53 -3.07 -27.92
CA SER A 193 13.98 -4.46 -28.14
C SER A 193 13.76 -5.03 -29.56
N GLY A 194 13.24 -4.26 -30.53
CA GLY A 194 13.11 -4.79 -31.89
C GLY A 194 12.58 -3.84 -32.96
N GLU A 195 12.67 -4.31 -34.21
CA GLU A 195 11.99 -3.73 -35.38
C GLU A 195 10.54 -4.24 -35.42
N GLY A 196 9.56 -3.36 -35.19
CA GLY A 196 8.14 -3.71 -35.20
C GLY A 196 7.28 -2.83 -34.30
N ALA A 197 6.02 -3.22 -34.12
CA ALA A 197 5.15 -2.59 -33.11
C ALA A 197 5.66 -2.91 -31.70
N ALA A 198 5.62 -1.93 -30.80
CA ALA A 198 6.04 -2.12 -29.41
C ALA A 198 5.21 -3.25 -28.74
N PRO A 199 5.84 -4.14 -27.95
CA PRO A 199 5.13 -5.18 -27.22
C PRO A 199 4.08 -4.59 -26.28
N PRO A 200 2.94 -5.27 -26.07
CA PRO A 200 1.89 -4.78 -25.19
C PRO A 200 2.36 -4.71 -23.73
N LEU A 201 1.81 -3.77 -22.98
CA LEU A 201 2.09 -3.53 -21.58
C LEU A 201 0.92 -3.99 -20.70
N TYR A 202 1.22 -4.81 -19.70
CA TYR A 202 0.25 -5.32 -18.73
C TYR A 202 0.62 -4.93 -17.31
N ILE A 203 -0.38 -4.82 -16.44
CA ILE A 203 -0.18 -4.69 -15.00
C ILE A 203 -0.89 -5.84 -14.29
N VAL A 204 -0.16 -6.54 -13.42
CA VAL A 204 -0.71 -7.52 -12.47
C VAL A 204 -0.65 -6.90 -11.08
N GLY A 205 -1.80 -6.69 -10.45
CA GLY A 205 -1.88 -6.10 -9.11
C GLY A 205 -2.53 -7.03 -8.10
N TYR A 206 -2.03 -7.04 -6.87
CA TYR A 206 -2.65 -7.72 -5.73
C TYR A 206 -3.13 -6.70 -4.68
N SER A 207 -4.38 -6.80 -4.22
CA SER A 207 -4.94 -5.93 -3.17
C SER A 207 -4.76 -4.44 -3.48
N THR A 208 -4.03 -3.69 -2.65
CA THR A 208 -3.68 -2.28 -2.90
C THR A 208 -2.93 -2.07 -4.22
N GLY A 209 -2.09 -3.03 -4.64
CA GLY A 209 -1.42 -3.00 -5.94
C GLY A 209 -2.40 -3.06 -7.11
N ALA A 210 -3.52 -3.77 -6.98
CA ALA A 210 -4.59 -3.74 -7.97
C ALA A 210 -5.33 -2.40 -8.00
N ALA A 211 -5.57 -1.77 -6.84
CA ALA A 211 -6.12 -0.42 -6.80
C ALA A 211 -5.18 0.60 -7.47
N LEU A 212 -3.86 0.49 -7.24
CA LEU A 212 -2.86 1.31 -7.93
C LEU A 212 -2.85 1.07 -9.45
N ALA A 213 -3.03 -0.18 -9.89
CA ALA A 213 -3.14 -0.53 -11.31
C ALA A 213 -4.36 0.14 -11.96
N VAL A 214 -5.53 0.10 -11.32
CA VAL A 214 -6.75 0.78 -11.79
C VAL A 214 -6.53 2.29 -11.80
N ASN A 215 -5.96 2.87 -10.75
CA ASN A 215 -5.66 4.31 -10.70
C ASN A 215 -4.70 4.75 -11.81
N TYR A 216 -3.67 3.95 -12.12
CA TYR A 216 -2.76 4.22 -13.23
C TYR A 216 -3.50 4.16 -14.58
N ALA A 217 -4.29 3.11 -14.81
CA ALA A 217 -5.06 2.97 -16.05
C ALA A 217 -6.03 4.14 -16.27
N LEU A 218 -6.77 4.57 -15.24
CA LEU A 218 -7.61 5.77 -15.31
C LEU A 218 -6.80 7.03 -15.62
N ALA A 219 -5.59 7.18 -15.06
CA ALA A 219 -4.74 8.32 -15.34
C ALA A 219 -4.29 8.39 -16.82
N THR A 220 -4.09 7.24 -17.47
CA THR A 220 -3.72 7.20 -18.91
C THR A 220 -4.83 7.73 -19.83
N LEU A 221 -6.08 7.81 -19.36
CA LEU A 221 -7.20 8.37 -20.13
C LEU A 221 -7.19 9.90 -20.19
N ASP A 222 -6.49 10.55 -19.26
CA ASP A 222 -6.36 12.01 -19.19
C ASP A 222 -4.96 12.51 -19.55
N ASP A 223 -3.94 11.67 -19.41
CA ASP A 223 -2.54 12.03 -19.62
C ASP A 223 -1.89 11.14 -20.68
N GLY A 224 -1.80 11.67 -21.90
CA GLY A 224 -1.17 10.99 -23.04
C GLY A 224 0.35 10.82 -22.92
N ALA A 225 0.99 11.41 -21.90
CA ALA A 225 2.42 11.18 -21.63
C ALA A 225 2.67 9.90 -20.81
N LEU A 226 1.62 9.28 -20.26
CA LEU A 226 1.72 8.00 -19.57
C LEU A 226 1.69 6.85 -20.57
N ALA A 227 2.55 5.85 -20.35
CA ALA A 227 2.54 4.64 -21.16
C ALA A 227 1.18 3.92 -20.99
N LYS A 228 0.48 3.73 -22.12
CA LYS A 228 -0.83 3.07 -22.14
C LYS A 228 -0.69 1.62 -21.68
N VAL A 229 -1.65 1.18 -20.88
CA VAL A 229 -1.77 -0.23 -20.48
C VAL A 229 -2.72 -0.92 -21.43
N ASP A 230 -2.35 -2.10 -21.92
CA ASP A 230 -3.18 -2.89 -22.83
C ASP A 230 -4.15 -3.81 -22.09
N LYS A 231 -3.74 -4.37 -20.94
CA LYS A 231 -4.57 -5.24 -20.09
C LYS A 231 -4.21 -5.17 -18.62
N LEU A 232 -5.22 -5.39 -17.77
CA LEU A 232 -5.06 -5.49 -16.32
C LEU A 232 -5.40 -6.90 -15.83
N VAL A 233 -4.61 -7.42 -14.89
CA VAL A 233 -4.94 -8.61 -14.10
C VAL A 233 -4.96 -8.23 -12.62
N LEU A 234 -6.10 -8.37 -11.98
CA LEU A 234 -6.33 -7.92 -10.61
C LEU A 234 -6.60 -9.10 -9.69
N LEU A 235 -5.85 -9.22 -8.60
CA LEU A 235 -5.98 -10.28 -7.60
C LEU A 235 -6.50 -9.67 -6.30
N SER A 236 -7.69 -10.10 -5.84
CA SER A 236 -8.41 -9.52 -4.70
C SER A 236 -8.34 -7.98 -4.67
N PRO A 237 -8.79 -7.29 -5.73
CA PRO A 237 -8.60 -5.84 -5.86
C PRO A 237 -9.26 -5.06 -4.73
N ALA A 238 -8.47 -4.27 -4.00
CA ALA A 238 -8.99 -3.43 -2.91
C ALA A 238 -9.75 -2.23 -3.48
N ILE A 239 -10.99 -2.46 -3.93
CA ILE A 239 -11.91 -1.46 -4.46
C ILE A 239 -13.09 -1.36 -3.49
N GLY A 240 -13.26 -0.18 -2.89
CA GLY A 240 -14.29 0.08 -1.89
C GLY A 240 -13.88 -0.38 -0.49
N VAL A 241 -13.19 0.49 0.25
CA VAL A 241 -12.89 0.28 1.68
C VAL A 241 -13.85 1.08 2.55
N SER A 242 -14.16 0.57 3.73
CA SER A 242 -15.01 1.24 4.72
C SER A 242 -14.47 2.62 5.13
N SER A 243 -15.38 3.59 5.28
CA SER A 243 -15.07 4.96 5.75
C SER A 243 -14.55 5.04 7.19
N ALA A 244 -14.71 3.96 7.97
CA ALA A 244 -14.21 3.89 9.34
C ALA A 244 -12.68 4.08 9.45
N ALA A 245 -11.92 3.74 8.39
CA ALA A 245 -10.46 3.92 8.36
C ALA A 245 -10.01 5.38 8.50
N VAL A 246 -10.83 6.34 8.07
CA VAL A 246 -10.49 7.79 8.12
C VAL A 246 -10.50 8.31 9.56
N LEU A 247 -11.43 7.83 10.38
CA LEU A 247 -11.55 8.27 11.77
C LEU A 247 -10.34 7.81 12.61
N ALA A 248 -9.78 6.64 12.27
CA ALA A 248 -8.58 6.12 12.91
C ALA A 248 -7.34 6.99 12.65
N VAL A 249 -7.29 7.80 11.59
CA VAL A 249 -6.11 8.66 11.34
C VAL A 249 -5.96 9.75 12.40
N TRP A 250 -7.07 10.26 12.95
CA TRP A 250 -7.01 11.32 13.94
C TRP A 250 -6.36 10.87 15.24
N GLN A 251 -6.54 9.61 15.66
CA GLN A 251 -5.79 9.07 16.81
C GLN A 251 -4.29 9.00 16.53
N ALA A 252 -3.87 8.60 15.32
CA ALA A 252 -2.44 8.54 14.98
C ALA A 252 -1.80 9.94 14.95
N ARG A 253 -2.52 10.94 14.41
CA ARG A 253 -2.06 12.34 14.41
C ARG A 253 -1.95 12.92 15.81
N LEU A 254 -2.96 12.68 16.66
CA LEU A 254 -2.90 13.06 18.07
C LEU A 254 -1.76 12.34 18.78
N GLY A 255 -1.54 11.06 18.47
CA GLY A 255 -0.42 10.29 18.96
C GLY A 255 0.91 10.92 18.62
N HIS A 256 1.13 11.29 17.36
CA HIS A 256 2.34 11.96 16.93
C HIS A 256 2.55 13.31 17.64
N LEU A 257 1.50 14.12 17.77
CA LEU A 257 1.55 15.39 18.50
C LEU A 257 1.92 15.22 19.98
N LEU A 258 1.45 14.14 20.61
CA LEU A 258 1.65 13.85 22.03
C LEU A 258 2.88 12.96 22.30
N GLY A 259 3.64 12.56 21.28
CA GLY A 259 4.76 11.62 21.40
C GLY A 259 4.33 10.18 21.76
N LEU A 260 3.08 9.81 21.51
CA LEU A 260 2.51 8.49 21.76
C LEU A 260 2.57 7.64 20.49
N GLU A 261 3.77 7.17 20.13
CA GLU A 261 4.03 6.42 18.89
C GLU A 261 3.19 5.14 18.76
N LYS A 262 2.77 4.53 19.88
CA LYS A 262 1.88 3.36 19.88
C LYS A 262 0.53 3.61 19.18
N LEU A 263 0.06 4.85 19.16
CA LEU A 263 -1.20 5.22 18.48
C LEU A 263 -1.09 5.24 16.95
N ALA A 264 0.13 5.11 16.39
CA ALA A 264 0.33 4.93 14.96
C ALA A 264 0.00 3.51 14.47
N TRP A 265 -0.30 2.56 15.36
CA TRP A 265 -0.44 1.13 15.06
C TRP A 265 -1.85 0.62 15.36
N ASN A 266 -2.46 -0.06 14.39
CA ASN A 266 -3.72 -0.79 14.61
C ASN A 266 -3.45 -2.15 15.29
N VAL A 267 -2.36 -2.79 14.90
CA VAL A 267 -1.90 -4.04 15.49
C VAL A 267 -0.37 -4.06 15.49
N ILE A 268 0.21 -4.58 16.57
CA ILE A 268 1.64 -4.79 16.73
C ILE A 268 1.84 -6.30 16.89
N LEU A 269 2.51 -6.94 15.94
CA LEU A 269 2.77 -8.38 15.93
C LEU A 269 4.26 -8.67 15.76
N PRO A 270 4.73 -9.87 16.14
CA PRO A 270 6.10 -10.29 15.86
C PRO A 270 6.41 -10.33 14.35
N GLU A 271 7.60 -9.88 13.98
CA GLU A 271 8.04 -9.81 12.58
C GLU A 271 8.71 -11.12 12.14
N TYR A 272 7.91 -12.20 12.08
CA TYR A 272 8.37 -13.54 11.71
C TYR A 272 8.33 -13.82 10.20
N ASP A 273 7.52 -13.10 9.42
CA ASP A 273 7.41 -13.29 7.98
C ASP A 273 8.55 -12.52 7.26
N PRO A 274 9.38 -13.19 6.44
CA PRO A 274 10.48 -12.53 5.72
C PRO A 274 10.03 -11.45 4.73
N TYR A 275 8.78 -11.47 4.28
CA TYR A 275 8.33 -10.68 3.12
C TYR A 275 7.12 -9.79 3.40
N LYS A 276 6.39 -10.04 4.49
CA LYS A 276 5.20 -9.28 4.89
C LYS A 276 5.33 -8.75 6.31
N TYR A 277 4.93 -7.49 6.56
CA TYR A 277 4.91 -6.95 7.91
C TYR A 277 3.85 -7.66 8.76
N GLY A 278 4.22 -8.01 9.99
CA GLY A 278 3.28 -8.47 11.01
C GLY A 278 2.48 -7.32 11.59
N SER A 279 3.15 -6.19 11.83
CA SER A 279 2.52 -4.98 12.38
C SER A 279 1.85 -4.14 11.29
N PHE A 280 0.70 -3.54 11.62
CA PHE A 280 -0.09 -2.75 10.67
C PHE A 280 -0.30 -1.33 11.19
N ALA A 281 0.24 -0.36 10.44
CA ALA A 281 0.09 1.05 10.76
C ALA A 281 -1.37 1.52 10.50
N VAL A 282 -1.84 2.47 11.31
CA VAL A 282 -3.12 3.15 11.11
C VAL A 282 -3.18 3.80 9.72
N ASN A 283 -2.11 4.48 9.33
CA ASN A 283 -2.00 5.16 8.03
C ASN A 283 -2.14 4.21 6.84
N ALA A 284 -1.72 2.94 6.98
CA ALA A 284 -1.87 1.95 5.91
C ALA A 284 -3.34 1.75 5.50
N GLY A 285 -4.28 1.73 6.46
CA GLY A 285 -5.72 1.63 6.16
C GLY A 285 -6.28 2.89 5.48
N ASP A 286 -5.91 4.07 5.98
CA ASP A 286 -6.33 5.36 5.41
C ASP A 286 -5.81 5.56 3.99
N LEU A 287 -4.57 5.16 3.73
CA LEU A 287 -3.96 5.22 2.41
C LEU A 287 -4.80 4.44 1.39
N VAL A 288 -5.17 3.19 1.71
CA VAL A 288 -6.00 2.38 0.81
C VAL A 288 -7.37 3.02 0.63
N TYR A 289 -7.99 3.52 1.71
CA TYR A 289 -9.27 4.23 1.62
C TYR A 289 -9.19 5.43 0.67
N ARG A 290 -8.23 6.33 0.86
CA ARG A 290 -8.03 7.52 0.01
C ARG A 290 -7.78 7.16 -1.45
N LEU A 291 -6.99 6.12 -1.71
CA LEU A 291 -6.76 5.61 -3.05
C LEU A 291 -8.07 5.12 -3.69
N THR A 292 -8.90 4.37 -2.95
CA THR A 292 -10.21 3.93 -3.47
C THR A 292 -11.13 5.12 -3.73
N THR A 293 -11.20 6.12 -2.85
CA THR A 293 -11.97 7.34 -3.07
C THR A 293 -11.49 8.10 -4.31
N GLN A 294 -10.17 8.18 -4.54
CA GLN A 294 -9.59 8.79 -5.74
C GLN A 294 -10.03 8.05 -7.02
N ILE A 295 -10.04 6.71 -6.99
CA ILE A 295 -10.53 5.90 -8.11
C ILE A 295 -12.01 6.18 -8.35
N GLN A 296 -12.83 6.17 -7.30
CA GLN A 296 -14.27 6.45 -7.45
C GLN A 296 -14.51 7.84 -8.04
N SER A 297 -13.79 8.86 -7.56
CA SER A 297 -13.87 10.24 -8.07
C SER A 297 -13.42 10.36 -9.53
N ARG A 298 -12.38 9.64 -9.96
CA ARG A 298 -11.95 9.62 -11.37
C ARG A 298 -12.96 8.94 -12.26
N LEU A 299 -13.53 7.81 -11.83
CA LEU A 299 -14.62 7.16 -12.55
C LEU A 299 -15.81 8.09 -12.73
N ASP A 300 -16.19 8.88 -11.69
CA ASP A 300 -17.28 9.85 -11.79
C ASP A 300 -16.95 10.99 -12.76
N ALA A 301 -15.73 11.52 -12.70
CA ALA A 301 -15.30 12.62 -13.56
C ALA A 301 -15.19 12.21 -15.04
N LEU A 302 -14.80 10.97 -15.31
CA LEU A 302 -14.70 10.42 -16.66
C LEU A 302 -16.04 9.90 -17.18
N SER A 303 -16.99 9.58 -16.29
CA SER A 303 -18.36 9.22 -16.62
C SER A 303 -19.02 10.37 -17.40
N GLY A 304 -19.63 10.04 -18.53
CA GLY A 304 -20.27 11.02 -19.43
C GLY A 304 -19.36 11.71 -20.44
N SER A 305 -18.03 11.59 -20.32
CA SER A 305 -17.08 12.14 -21.32
C SER A 305 -16.76 11.18 -22.47
N GLY A 306 -17.20 9.92 -22.38
CA GLY A 306 -16.84 8.83 -23.31
C GLY A 306 -15.40 8.31 -23.15
N LYS A 307 -14.55 8.97 -22.34
CA LYS A 307 -13.14 8.56 -22.15
C LYS A 307 -12.98 7.17 -21.53
N LEU A 308 -13.95 6.71 -20.74
CA LEU A 308 -13.92 5.38 -20.13
C LEU A 308 -13.90 4.24 -21.17
N ASP A 309 -14.32 4.50 -22.42
CA ASP A 309 -14.24 3.53 -23.52
C ASP A 309 -12.79 3.16 -23.87
N GLY A 310 -11.83 4.03 -23.48
CA GLY A 310 -10.40 3.76 -23.61
C GLY A 310 -9.80 2.92 -22.48
N PHE A 311 -10.59 2.58 -21.45
CA PHE A 311 -10.10 1.80 -20.31
C PHE A 311 -9.72 0.37 -20.75
N PRO A 312 -8.55 -0.16 -20.33
CA PRO A 312 -8.10 -1.47 -20.81
C PRO A 312 -9.01 -2.60 -20.33
N PRO A 313 -9.16 -3.68 -21.13
CA PRO A 313 -9.75 -4.93 -20.68
C PRO A 313 -9.10 -5.40 -19.38
N LEU A 314 -9.91 -5.92 -18.46
CA LEU A 314 -9.45 -6.29 -17.14
C LEU A 314 -9.97 -7.68 -16.78
N LEU A 315 -9.11 -8.48 -16.16
CA LEU A 315 -9.44 -9.77 -15.57
C LEU A 315 -9.23 -9.68 -14.06
N ALA A 316 -10.30 -9.77 -13.28
CA ALA A 316 -10.22 -9.75 -11.82
C ALA A 316 -10.54 -11.11 -11.21
N PHE A 317 -9.81 -11.47 -10.16
CA PHE A 317 -10.06 -12.65 -9.33
C PHE A 317 -10.44 -12.18 -7.93
N SER A 318 -11.55 -12.66 -7.39
CA SER A 318 -11.97 -12.36 -6.01
C SER A 318 -12.53 -13.61 -5.34
N SER A 319 -12.12 -13.87 -4.11
CA SER A 319 -12.78 -14.88 -3.29
C SER A 319 -14.09 -14.31 -2.75
N VAL A 320 -15.17 -15.10 -2.74
CA VAL A 320 -16.45 -14.70 -2.13
C VAL A 320 -16.41 -14.74 -0.60
N VAL A 321 -15.40 -15.39 -0.02
CA VAL A 321 -15.15 -15.40 1.44
C VAL A 321 -13.97 -14.52 1.85
N ASP A 322 -13.50 -13.63 0.97
CA ASP A 322 -12.45 -12.67 1.29
C ASP A 322 -12.92 -11.72 2.40
N ALA A 323 -12.30 -11.84 3.58
CA ALA A 323 -12.65 -11.02 4.74
C ALA A 323 -12.16 -9.56 4.63
N THR A 324 -11.29 -9.27 3.66
CA THR A 324 -10.64 -7.97 3.49
C THR A 324 -11.27 -7.16 2.35
N VAL A 325 -11.65 -7.83 1.26
CA VAL A 325 -12.22 -7.20 0.06
C VAL A 325 -13.58 -7.80 -0.27
N SER A 326 -14.60 -6.94 -0.35
CA SER A 326 -15.97 -7.37 -0.64
C SER A 326 -16.21 -7.52 -2.14
N ALA A 327 -16.59 -8.72 -2.60
CA ALA A 327 -16.97 -8.96 -3.99
C ALA A 327 -18.12 -8.02 -4.47
N PRO A 328 -19.20 -7.78 -3.69
CA PRO A 328 -20.18 -6.76 -4.03
C PRO A 328 -19.60 -5.35 -4.21
N ALA A 329 -18.62 -4.95 -3.38
CA ALA A 329 -17.97 -3.65 -3.49
C ALA A 329 -17.10 -3.55 -4.76
N LEU A 330 -16.47 -4.65 -5.17
CA LEU A 330 -15.75 -4.72 -6.44
C LEU A 330 -16.70 -4.59 -7.65
N VAL A 331 -17.85 -5.27 -7.61
CA VAL A 331 -18.84 -5.21 -8.69
C VAL A 331 -19.38 -3.79 -8.84
N SER A 332 -19.96 -3.24 -7.78
CA SER A 332 -20.57 -1.90 -7.78
C SER A 332 -19.55 -0.76 -7.90
N GLY A 333 -18.36 -0.92 -7.32
CA GLY A 333 -17.32 0.10 -7.29
C GLY A 333 -16.41 0.12 -8.52
N LEU A 334 -16.46 -0.89 -9.39
CA LEU A 334 -15.64 -0.95 -10.61
C LEU A 334 -16.40 -1.50 -11.81
N PHE A 335 -16.86 -2.76 -11.77
CA PHE A 335 -17.39 -3.44 -12.96
C PHE A 335 -18.67 -2.78 -13.51
N GLU A 336 -19.61 -2.40 -12.65
CA GLU A 336 -20.85 -1.71 -13.07
C GLU A 336 -20.59 -0.28 -13.58
N ARG A 337 -19.42 0.28 -13.27
CA ARG A 337 -19.05 1.65 -13.62
C ARG A 337 -18.23 1.75 -14.90
N LEU A 338 -17.72 0.62 -15.41
CA LEU A 338 -16.98 0.55 -16.66
C LEU A 338 -17.93 0.24 -17.83
N PRO A 339 -17.68 0.80 -19.02
CA PRO A 339 -18.42 0.43 -20.21
C PRO A 339 -18.13 -1.03 -20.61
N ALA A 340 -18.91 -1.56 -21.56
CA ALA A 340 -18.62 -2.88 -22.11
C ALA A 340 -17.25 -2.89 -22.81
N GLY A 341 -16.30 -3.68 -22.29
CA GLY A 341 -14.90 -3.63 -22.73
C GLY A 341 -14.11 -4.93 -22.56
N GLY A 342 -14.80 -6.09 -22.52
CA GLY A 342 -14.14 -7.38 -22.28
C GLY A 342 -13.61 -7.52 -20.85
N HIS A 343 -14.31 -6.92 -19.88
CA HIS A 343 -14.00 -7.06 -18.46
C HIS A 343 -14.55 -8.37 -17.93
N GLU A 344 -13.71 -9.16 -17.25
CA GLU A 344 -14.05 -10.46 -16.71
C GLU A 344 -13.81 -10.49 -15.19
N LEU A 345 -14.79 -11.00 -14.45
CA LEU A 345 -14.69 -11.23 -13.00
C LEU A 345 -14.80 -12.73 -12.72
N VAL A 346 -13.76 -13.29 -12.12
CA VAL A 346 -13.73 -14.67 -11.64
C VAL A 346 -13.96 -14.67 -10.14
N LEU A 347 -15.12 -15.19 -9.72
CA LEU A 347 -15.47 -15.40 -8.32
C LEU A 347 -15.21 -16.86 -7.92
N PHE A 348 -14.61 -17.06 -6.75
CA PHE A 348 -14.36 -18.40 -6.22
C PHE A 348 -14.63 -18.46 -4.70
N ASP A 349 -15.13 -19.59 -4.20
CA ASP A 349 -15.46 -19.79 -2.79
C ASP A 349 -14.18 -20.03 -1.99
N ILE A 350 -13.61 -21.24 -2.05
CA ILE A 350 -12.26 -21.57 -1.57
C ILE A 350 -11.74 -22.67 -2.52
N ASN A 351 -10.48 -22.59 -2.96
CA ASN A 351 -9.80 -23.76 -3.50
C ASN A 351 -9.62 -24.75 -2.33
N ARG A 352 -10.52 -25.72 -2.19
CA ARG A 352 -10.26 -26.91 -1.37
C ARG A 352 -9.33 -27.86 -2.11
#